data_AF-A0AAU0KLK7-F1
#
_entry.id   AF-A0AAU0KLK7-F1
#
_cell.length_a   1.000
_cell.length_b   1.000
_cell.length_c   1.000
_cell.angle_alpha   90.00
_cell.angle_beta   90.00
_cell.angle_gamma   90.00
#
_symmetry.space_group_name_H-M   'P 1'
#
loop_
_entity.id
_entity.type
_entity.pdbx_description
1 polymer ?
#
loop_
_entity_poly.entity_id
_entity_poly.type
_entity_poly.pdbx_seq_one_letter_code
_entity_poly.pdbx_strand_id
1 'polypeptide(L)'
;MTNNGDDDFDRDARRILPPTRFAELKALRERFGAELQLEAEAKINLTPGEQAAAEINVAINIYLHEVAKLLSRSEFESLFGFPPEQPIELVDRKMVRADKEVDR
;
A
#
# COMPACT_ATOMS: atom_id res chain seq x y z
N MET A 1 27.75 -7.46 2.68
CA MET A 1 26.99 -7.62 3.93
C MET A 1 25.53 -7.51 3.57
N THR A 2 24.79 -8.61 3.58
CA THR A 2 23.33 -8.62 3.42
C THR A 2 22.74 -7.96 4.66
N ASN A 3 22.56 -6.65 4.61
CA ASN A 3 21.83 -5.96 5.67
C ASN A 3 20.45 -6.61 5.75
N ASN A 4 20.10 -7.12 6.93
CA ASN A 4 18.82 -7.74 7.23
C ASN A 4 17.70 -6.80 6.75
N GLY A 5 17.14 -7.12 5.58
CA GLY A 5 16.07 -6.36 4.92
C GLY A 5 14.72 -6.60 5.58
N ASP A 6 14.65 -6.49 6.90
CA ASP A 6 13.39 -6.28 7.58
C ASP A 6 13.08 -4.80 7.47
N ASP A 7 12.20 -4.43 6.53
CA ASP A 7 11.55 -3.12 6.54
C ASP A 7 10.94 -2.89 7.94
N ASP A 8 10.92 -1.64 8.42
CA ASP A 8 10.41 -1.29 9.75
C ASP A 8 9.01 -1.89 10.02
N PHE A 9 8.19 -2.02 8.97
CA PHE A 9 6.90 -2.70 9.00
C PHE A 9 6.99 -4.19 9.37
N ASP A 10 7.90 -4.95 8.76
CA ASP A 10 8.06 -6.39 9.03
C ASP A 10 8.51 -6.61 10.48
N ARG A 11 9.34 -5.71 11.00
CA ARG A 11 9.77 -5.72 12.41
C ARG A 11 8.58 -5.46 13.35
N ASP A 12 7.77 -4.45 13.08
CA ASP A 12 6.61 -4.12 13.91
C ASP A 12 5.51 -5.20 13.84
N ALA A 13 5.27 -5.77 12.66
CA ALA A 13 4.36 -6.88 12.48
C ALA A 13 4.79 -8.13 13.25
N ARG A 14 6.08 -8.51 13.21
CA ARG A 14 6.60 -9.64 13.99
C ARG A 14 6.52 -9.43 15.50
N ARG A 15 6.55 -8.17 15.95
CA ARG A 15 6.45 -7.84 17.38
C ARG A 15 5.05 -8.11 17.94
N ILE A 16 4.01 -7.94 17.12
CA ILE A 16 2.62 -8.02 17.58
C ILE A 16 1.86 -9.24 17.06
N LEU A 17 2.34 -9.89 15.98
CA LEU A 17 1.67 -11.01 15.35
C LEU A 17 2.38 -12.36 15.61
N PRO A 18 1.61 -13.45 15.80
CA PRO A 18 2.14 -14.80 15.73
C PRO A 18 2.77 -15.11 14.36
N PRO A 19 3.74 -16.03 14.27
CA PRO A 19 4.46 -16.33 13.02
C PRO A 19 3.56 -16.68 11.82
N THR A 20 2.49 -17.46 12.04
CA THR A 20 1.55 -17.83 10.97
C THR A 20 0.83 -16.63 10.38
N ARG A 21 0.30 -15.73 11.24
CA ARG A 21 -0.38 -14.51 10.79
C ARG A 21 0.57 -13.51 10.14
N PHE A 22 1.81 -13.43 10.64
CA PHE A 22 2.86 -12.65 9.98
C PHE A 22 3.14 -13.17 8.56
N ALA A 23 3.24 -14.49 8.36
CA ALA A 23 3.46 -15.07 7.05
C ALA A 23 2.30 -14.79 6.07
N GLU A 24 1.05 -14.86 6.55
CA GLU A 24 -0.13 -14.51 5.75
C GLU A 24 -0.13 -13.02 5.34
N LEU A 25 0.17 -12.12 6.29
CA LEU A 25 0.29 -10.69 6.02
C LEU A 25 1.41 -10.39 5.01
N LYS A 26 2.56 -11.05 5.16
CA LYS A 26 3.70 -10.90 4.25
C LYS A 26 3.35 -11.37 2.84
N ALA A 27 2.72 -12.54 2.71
CA ALA A 27 2.28 -13.05 1.41
C ALA A 27 1.27 -12.12 0.74
N LEU A 28 0.34 -11.55 1.50
CA LEU A 28 -0.62 -10.56 0.99
C LEU A 28 0.10 -9.29 0.49
N ARG A 29 1.06 -8.78 1.27
CA ARG A 29 1.87 -7.60 0.89
C ARG A 29 2.70 -7.85 -0.38
N GLU A 30 3.35 -9.00 -0.49
CA GLU A 30 4.16 -9.34 -1.67
C GLU A 30 3.30 -9.48 -2.92
N ARG A 31 2.14 -10.16 -2.80
CA ARG A 31 1.18 -10.29 -3.91
C ARG A 31 0.63 -8.93 -4.34
N PHE A 32 0.18 -8.11 -3.39
CA PHE A 32 -0.35 -6.79 -3.69
C PHE A 32 0.72 -5.85 -4.24
N GLY A 33 1.95 -5.88 -3.72
CA GLY A 33 3.06 -5.09 -4.24
C GLY A 33 3.36 -5.41 -5.70
N ALA A 34 3.37 -6.70 -6.06
CA ALA A 34 3.53 -7.12 -7.45
C ALA A 34 2.34 -6.69 -8.34
N GLU A 35 1.10 -6.86 -7.88
CA GLU A 35 -0.11 -6.44 -8.61
C GLU A 35 -0.13 -4.91 -8.82
N LEU A 36 0.14 -4.13 -7.77
CA LEU A 36 0.17 -2.67 -7.82
C LEU A 36 1.30 -2.16 -8.72
N GLN A 37 2.48 -2.78 -8.69
CA GLN A 37 3.59 -2.42 -9.57
C GLN A 37 3.23 -2.66 -11.04
N LEU A 38 2.66 -3.83 -11.36
CA LEU A 38 2.21 -4.16 -12.72
C LEU A 38 1.11 -3.19 -13.20
N GLU A 39 0.14 -2.88 -12.34
CA GLU A 39 -0.92 -1.93 -12.67
C GLU A 39 -0.39 -0.50 -12.84
N ALA A 40 0.50 -0.05 -11.96
CA ALA A 40 1.11 1.27 -12.04
C ALA A 40 1.94 1.42 -13.33
N GLU A 41 2.78 0.43 -13.65
CA GLU A 41 3.59 0.41 -14.87
C GLU A 41 2.72 0.41 -16.14
N ALA A 42 1.62 -0.35 -16.14
CA ALA A 42 0.67 -0.35 -17.25
C ALA A 42 -0.04 1.02 -17.41
N LYS A 43 -0.45 1.64 -16.30
CA LYS A 43 -1.31 2.84 -16.29
C LYS A 43 -0.55 4.15 -16.47
N ILE A 44 0.71 4.24 -16.00
CA ILE A 44 1.58 5.41 -16.20
C ILE A 44 1.73 5.75 -17.69
N ASN A 45 1.67 4.75 -18.56
CA ASN A 45 1.78 4.93 -20.01
C ASN A 45 0.44 5.22 -20.72
N LEU A 46 -0.70 4.97 -20.07
CA LEU A 46 -2.01 4.88 -20.75
C LEU A 46 -3.09 5.84 -20.21
N THR A 47 -2.95 6.35 -18.99
CA THR A 47 -3.98 7.16 -18.33
C THR A 47 -3.47 8.53 -17.88
N PRO A 48 -4.31 9.59 -17.94
CA PRO A 48 -3.99 10.88 -17.33
C PRO A 48 -3.67 10.72 -15.84
N GLY A 49 -2.70 11.52 -15.34
CA GLY A 49 -2.17 11.40 -13.98
C GLY A 49 -3.21 11.39 -12.86
N GLU A 50 -4.29 12.17 -12.98
CA GLU A 50 -5.38 12.19 -12.00
C GLU A 50 -6.17 10.87 -11.94
N GLN A 51 -6.36 10.22 -13.08
CA GLN A 51 -7.08 8.95 -13.17
C GLN A 51 -6.21 7.80 -12.65
N ALA A 52 -4.92 7.79 -13.00
CA ALA A 52 -3.96 6.83 -12.46
C ALA A 52 -3.87 6.94 -10.92
N ALA A 53 -3.81 8.17 -10.38
CA ALA A 53 -3.82 8.40 -8.93
C ALA A 53 -5.10 7.89 -8.26
N ALA A 54 -6.27 8.15 -8.85
CA ALA A 54 -7.54 7.66 -8.31
C ALA A 54 -7.59 6.13 -8.26
N GLU A 55 -7.13 5.45 -9.31
CA GLU A 55 -7.10 3.98 -9.37
C GLU A 55 -6.09 3.37 -8.41
N ILE A 56 -4.91 3.99 -8.25
CA ILE A 56 -3.91 3.57 -7.25
C ILE A 56 -4.50 3.70 -5.83
N ASN A 57 -5.19 4.80 -5.52
CA ASN A 57 -5.85 4.97 -4.22
C ASN A 57 -6.92 3.91 -4.00
N VAL A 58 -7.70 3.53 -5.03
CA VAL A 58 -8.67 2.43 -4.93
C VAL A 58 -7.97 1.11 -4.62
N ALA A 59 -6.90 0.77 -5.34
CA ALA A 59 -6.15 -0.46 -5.11
C ALA A 59 -5.58 -0.51 -3.68
N ILE A 60 -5.02 0.60 -3.18
CA ILE A 60 -4.50 0.68 -1.82
C ILE A 60 -5.61 0.46 -0.76
N ASN A 61 -6.79 1.07 -0.93
CA ASN A 61 -7.89 0.86 0.01
C ASN A 61 -8.41 -0.58 -0.02
N ILE A 62 -8.43 -1.24 -1.19
CA ILE A 62 -8.75 -2.67 -1.28
C ILE A 62 -7.73 -3.50 -0.50
N TYR A 63 -6.43 -3.23 -0.67
CA TYR A 63 -5.38 -3.90 0.09
C TYR A 63 -5.55 -3.74 1.59
N LEU A 64 -5.76 -2.52 2.06
CA LEU A 64 -5.96 -2.26 3.49
C LEU A 64 -7.20 -2.97 4.03
N HIS A 65 -8.25 -3.08 3.23
CA HIS A 65 -9.44 -3.84 3.60
C HIS A 65 -9.15 -5.34 3.72
N GLU A 66 -8.36 -5.94 2.82
CA GLU A 66 -7.94 -7.34 2.93
C GLU A 66 -7.02 -7.57 4.14
N VAL A 67 -6.09 -6.64 4.41
CA VAL A 67 -5.24 -6.69 5.61
C VAL A 67 -6.09 -6.63 6.88
N ALA A 68 -7.11 -5.78 6.92
CA ALA A 68 -8.02 -5.66 8.06
C ALA A 68 -8.81 -6.93 8.36
N LYS A 69 -8.97 -7.85 7.39
CA LYS A 69 -9.60 -9.17 7.64
C LYS A 69 -8.67 -10.13 8.39
N LEU A 70 -7.35 -9.95 8.28
CA LEU A 70 -6.34 -10.80 8.90
C LEU A 70 -5.96 -10.34 10.32
N LEU A 71 -6.27 -9.08 10.64
CA LEU A 71 -5.86 -8.42 11.87
C LEU A 71 -7.07 -8.07 12.73
N SER A 72 -6.92 -8.12 14.05
CA SER A 72 -7.83 -7.40 14.93
C SER A 72 -7.70 -5.89 14.72
N ARG A 73 -8.75 -5.15 15.07
CA ARG A 73 -8.74 -3.67 14.99
C ARG A 73 -7.53 -3.05 15.67
N SER A 74 -7.17 -3.51 16.87
CA SER A 74 -6.02 -2.99 17.62
C SER A 74 -4.68 -3.34 16.97
N GLU A 75 -4.56 -4.52 16.35
CA GLU A 75 -3.35 -4.90 15.60
C GLU A 75 -3.20 -4.05 14.34
N PHE A 76 -4.29 -3.81 13.63
CA PHE A 76 -4.32 -2.93 12.46
C PHE A 76 -3.93 -1.49 12.85
N GLU A 77 -4.60 -0.91 13.84
CA GLU A 77 -4.31 0.45 14.32
C GLU A 77 -2.86 0.58 14.81
N SER A 78 -2.29 -0.46 15.42
CA SER A 78 -0.89 -0.46 15.85
C SER A 78 0.11 -0.46 14.69
N LEU A 79 -0.23 -1.05 13.55
CA LEU A 79 0.64 -1.12 12.37
C LEU A 79 0.50 0.11 11.46
N PHE A 80 -0.71 0.63 11.32
CA PHE A 80 -1.01 1.68 10.34
C PHE A 80 -1.25 3.06 10.98
N GLY A 81 -1.50 3.14 12.28
CA GLY A 81 -1.74 4.39 12.99
C GLY A 81 -3.12 5.00 12.77
N PHE A 82 -4.03 4.29 12.11
CA PHE A 82 -5.41 4.69 11.84
C PHE A 82 -6.35 3.47 11.85
N PRO A 83 -7.66 3.67 12.07
CA PRO A 83 -8.62 2.57 12.11
C PRO A 83 -8.92 1.99 10.73
N PRO A 84 -9.23 0.68 10.60
CA PRO A 84 -9.44 0.03 9.31
C PRO A 84 -10.66 0.54 8.53
N GLU A 85 -11.58 1.25 9.18
CA GLU A 85 -12.74 1.86 8.52
C GLU A 85 -12.42 3.20 7.84
N GLN A 86 -11.24 3.77 8.10
CA GLN A 86 -10.84 5.05 7.53
C GLN A 86 -10.29 4.84 6.11
N PRO A 87 -10.98 5.35 5.07
CA PRO A 87 -10.39 5.39 3.74
C PRO A 87 -9.20 6.34 3.72
N ILE A 88 -8.15 5.98 3.00
CA ILE A 88 -6.96 6.82 2.85
C ILE A 88 -6.75 7.25 1.40
N GLU A 89 -6.18 8.43 1.23
CA GLU A 89 -5.72 8.93 -0.07
C GLU A 89 -4.21 9.18 0.04
N LEU A 90 -3.43 8.24 -0.49
CA LEU A 90 -1.96 8.26 -0.42
C LEU A 90 -1.34 9.03 -1.59
N VAL A 91 -2.00 8.99 -2.75
CA VAL A 91 -1.59 9.74 -3.93
C VAL A 91 -2.51 10.94 -4.09
N ASP A 92 -1.99 12.14 -3.82
CA ASP A 92 -2.74 13.38 -4.08
C ASP A 92 -2.94 13.54 -5.58
N ARG A 93 -4.19 13.45 -6.02
CA ARG A 93 -4.60 13.62 -7.43
C ARG A 93 -4.13 14.97 -7.99
N LYS A 94 -4.02 16.01 -7.14
CA LYS A 94 -3.58 17.35 -7.54
C LYS A 94 -2.06 17.45 -7.72
N MET A 95 -1.27 16.63 -7.03
CA MET A 95 0.19 16.60 -7.22
C MET A 95 0.60 15.94 -8.53
N VAL A 96 -0.22 15.03 -9.08
CA VAL A 96 0.04 14.41 -10.40
C VAL A 96 -0.21 15.37 -11.58
N ARG A 97 -0.65 16.61 -11.33
CA ARG A 97 -0.69 17.67 -12.35
C ARG A 97 0.66 18.34 -12.61
N ALA A 98 1.63 18.23 -11.70
CA ALA A 98 2.83 19.08 -11.75
C ALA A 98 3.82 18.75 -12.87
N ASP A 99 3.77 17.56 -13.47
CA ASP A 99 4.74 17.13 -14.52
C ASP A 99 4.29 17.41 -15.96
N LYS A 100 3.17 18.11 -16.19
CA LYS A 100 2.74 18.56 -17.54
C LYS A 100 2.98 20.04 -17.82
N GLU A 101 3.84 20.70 -17.05
CA GLU A 101 4.35 22.06 -17.34
C GLU A 101 5.88 22.12 -17.36
N VAL A 102 6.54 21.13 -17.96
CA VAL A 102 7.95 21.25 -18.36
C VAL A 102 8.02 21.36 -19.88
N ASP A 103 8.43 22.56 -20.32
CA ASP A 103 8.80 23.04 -21.66
C ASP A 103 7.68 23.30 -22.68
N ARG A 104 7.13 24.52 -22.59
CA ARG A 104 6.93 25.36 -23.77
C ARG A 104 7.96 26.48 -23.79
#